data_AF-A0A925LBS2-F1
#
_entry.id   AF-A0A925LBS2-F1
#
_cell.length_a   1.000
_cell.length_b   1.000
_cell.length_c   1.000
_cell.angle_alpha   90.00
_cell.angle_beta   90.00
_cell.angle_gamma   90.00
#
_symmetry.space_group_name_H-M   'P 1'
#
loop_
_entity.id
_entity.type
_entity.pdbx_description
1 polymer ?
#
loop_
_entity_poly.entity_id
_entity_poly.type
_entity_poly.pdbx_seq_one_letter_code
_entity_poly.pdbx_strand_id
1 'polypeptide(L)'
;MAQAQTAPLRNTPPAAAASAPVNSSSTTNGKFLLKEVRFSPTRAVPAAELQDLVKPFIGREIDAAELTVISAAVRRAYEQRGFGMAGVGYPPQDLTQGVLQITIVEPQVERVVIEPVGKPPVSTARATAVLDKAGVRAGQPLDLQALDRAMFTLNDWPGVSAKTTLLPTGDEGKYKVSVQTERRRAWDASVDFDNHGSSVSGRYRLGTLLRWNNPAGIGDNLDLRLLASNGAGTTVGRLGYEAPIGYTPWRAGVGYSRVGYELGEQFEAADVSGKADVFDVSVSYPFVRSRESNLVGRLALVNKKLSDDVGEFISSEKTIRAAELTLAFEARSNWGRGGYSGGTVGLQLGKLTDNSASPGDTTTHGNFTKLSVQATRLQALTRTFSLFVGAAGQWANKNLDNAEKFTLGGD
;
A
#
# COMPACT_ATOMS: atom_id res chain seq x y z
N MET A 1 -14.16 -6.65 -1.78
CA MET A 1 -14.46 -5.92 -0.53
C MET A 1 -13.64 -4.64 -0.51
N ALA A 2 -14.29 -3.49 -0.70
CA ALA A 2 -13.64 -2.20 -0.59
C ALA A 2 -13.36 -1.91 0.89
N GLN A 3 -12.10 -2.04 1.32
CA GLN A 3 -11.67 -1.40 2.57
C GLN A 3 -11.79 0.10 2.35
N ALA A 4 -12.62 0.76 3.17
CA ALA A 4 -12.72 2.21 3.20
C ALA A 4 -11.35 2.79 3.63
N GLN A 5 -10.54 3.17 2.65
CA GLN A 5 -9.25 3.84 2.85
C GLN A 5 -9.52 5.32 3.12
N THR A 6 -9.54 5.71 4.39
CA THR A 6 -9.48 7.11 4.80
C THR A 6 -8.02 7.54 4.82
N ALA A 7 -7.62 8.35 3.84
CA ALA A 7 -6.34 9.07 3.90
C ALA A 7 -6.29 9.94 5.17
N PRO A 8 -5.10 10.14 5.77
CA PRO A 8 -4.96 11.09 6.86
C PRO A 8 -5.31 12.49 6.33
N LEU A 9 -6.36 13.09 6.90
CA LEU A 9 -6.71 14.48 6.63
C LEU A 9 -5.60 15.35 7.22
N ARG A 10 -4.92 16.12 6.35
CA ARG A 10 -4.04 17.20 6.76
C ARG A 10 -4.85 18.48 6.79
N ASN A 11 -4.82 19.21 7.91
CA ASN A 11 -5.16 20.62 7.88
C ASN A 11 -4.05 21.35 7.12
N THR A 12 -4.44 22.33 6.30
CA THR A 12 -3.52 23.16 5.50
C THR A 12 -2.47 23.80 6.43
N PRO A 13 -1.17 23.77 6.06
CA PRO A 13 -0.14 24.40 6.87
C PRO A 13 -0.33 25.93 6.91
N PRO A 14 0.03 26.59 8.01
CA PRO A 14 0.05 28.05 8.10
C PRO A 14 1.11 28.63 7.14
N ALA A 15 0.89 29.89 6.79
CA ALA A 15 1.53 30.62 5.70
C ALA A 15 3.07 30.55 5.69
N ALA A 16 3.60 30.50 4.47
CA ALA A 16 5.03 30.60 4.14
C ALA A 16 5.72 31.75 4.87
N ALA A 17 7.01 31.57 5.17
CA ALA A 17 7.90 32.62 5.67
C ALA A 17 7.67 33.93 4.89
N ALA A 18 7.46 35.02 5.63
CA ALA A 18 7.13 36.32 5.07
C ALA A 18 8.21 36.73 4.05
N SER A 19 7.82 36.81 2.78
CA SER A 19 8.66 37.41 1.75
C SER A 19 8.59 38.92 1.94
N ALA A 20 9.63 39.53 2.51
CA ALA A 20 9.75 40.98 2.51
C ALA A 20 9.94 41.48 1.06
N PRO A 21 9.33 42.61 0.68
CA PRO A 21 9.58 43.20 -0.63
C PRO A 21 11.06 43.53 -0.78
N VAL A 22 11.63 43.18 -1.93
CA VAL A 22 13.01 43.54 -2.28
C VAL A 22 13.07 45.06 -2.38
N ASN A 23 13.86 45.72 -1.53
CA ASN A 23 14.03 47.17 -1.59
C ASN A 23 14.60 47.56 -2.96
N SER A 24 13.79 48.23 -3.77
CA SER A 24 14.04 48.62 -5.16
C SER A 24 15.00 49.81 -5.31
N SER A 25 15.82 50.11 -4.31
CA SER A 25 16.67 51.31 -4.27
C SER A 25 18.03 51.15 -4.94
N SER A 26 18.38 49.97 -5.46
CA SER A 26 19.72 49.65 -5.99
C SER A 26 19.74 49.16 -7.45
N THR A 27 18.64 49.35 -8.18
CA THR A 27 18.47 48.81 -9.54
C THR A 27 18.20 49.89 -10.58
N THR A 28 18.94 49.88 -11.69
CA THR A 28 18.59 50.66 -12.88
C THR A 28 17.32 50.04 -13.50
N ASN A 29 16.20 50.76 -13.48
CA ASN A 29 14.90 50.26 -14.00
C ASN A 29 14.35 49.00 -13.29
N GLY A 30 14.74 48.72 -12.05
CA GLY A 30 14.27 47.52 -11.33
C GLY A 30 15.02 46.23 -11.69
N LYS A 31 16.10 46.33 -12.49
CA LYS A 31 16.92 45.20 -12.94
C LYS A 31 18.35 45.26 -12.40
N PHE A 32 18.98 44.10 -12.25
CA PHE A 32 20.40 43.97 -11.92
C PHE A 32 21.03 42.75 -12.63
N LEU A 33 22.33 42.83 -12.94
CA LEU A 33 23.07 41.70 -13.51
C LEU A 33 23.41 40.67 -12.42
N LEU A 34 22.87 39.45 -12.52
CA LEU A 34 23.15 38.39 -11.56
C LEU A 34 24.49 37.71 -11.89
N LYS A 35 25.44 37.76 -10.96
CA LYS A 35 26.77 37.14 -11.07
C LYS A 35 26.91 35.90 -10.19
N GLU A 36 26.30 35.92 -9.01
CA GLU A 36 26.44 34.84 -8.02
C GLU A 36 25.15 34.69 -7.21
N VAL A 37 24.81 33.46 -6.83
CA VAL A 37 23.73 33.16 -5.88
C VAL A 37 24.30 32.43 -4.67
N ARG A 38 24.00 32.94 -3.47
CA ARG A 38 24.41 32.35 -2.20
C ARG A 38 23.19 31.89 -1.43
N PHE A 39 23.19 30.63 -1.03
CA PHE A 39 22.14 30.07 -0.17
C PHE A 39 22.60 30.11 1.29
N SER A 40 21.65 30.29 2.23
CA SER A 40 21.90 29.97 3.64
C SER A 40 22.31 28.50 3.80
N PRO A 41 22.93 28.10 4.93
CA PRO A 41 23.23 26.69 5.19
C PRO A 41 21.97 25.82 5.09
N THR A 42 22.08 24.72 4.35
CA THR A 42 20.99 23.78 4.08
C THR A 42 21.43 22.37 4.45
N ARG A 43 20.49 21.54 4.90
CA ARG A 43 20.73 20.16 5.33
C ARG A 43 19.85 19.17 4.56
N ALA A 44 18.62 19.58 4.24
CA ALA A 44 17.62 18.74 3.59
C ALA A 44 17.85 18.61 2.08
N VAL A 45 18.34 19.67 1.43
CA VAL A 45 18.72 19.68 0.01
C VAL A 45 20.20 20.06 -0.12
N PRO A 46 21.02 19.27 -0.84
CA PRO A 46 22.43 19.60 -1.04
C PRO A 46 22.61 20.94 -1.78
N ALA A 47 23.55 21.76 -1.31
CA ALA A 47 23.82 23.07 -1.89
C ALA A 47 24.19 23.00 -3.40
N ALA A 48 24.90 21.96 -3.84
CA ALA A 48 25.28 21.78 -5.25
C ALA A 48 24.06 21.73 -6.18
N GLU A 49 22.97 21.11 -5.75
CA GLU A 49 21.76 21.02 -6.54
C GLU A 49 21.00 22.34 -6.57
N LEU A 50 20.97 23.08 -5.46
CA LEU A 50 20.42 24.43 -5.45
C LEU A 50 21.19 25.35 -6.39
N GLN A 51 22.51 25.19 -6.47
CA GLN A 51 23.35 25.91 -7.43
C GLN A 51 23.01 25.52 -8.88
N ASP A 52 22.77 24.23 -9.16
CA ASP A 52 22.38 23.77 -10.50
C ASP A 52 21.05 24.41 -10.97
N LEU A 53 20.09 24.63 -10.06
CA LEU A 53 18.81 25.28 -10.38
C LEU A 53 18.96 26.74 -10.81
N VAL A 54 19.96 27.45 -10.28
CA VAL A 54 20.15 28.89 -10.52
C VAL A 54 21.18 29.22 -11.60
N LYS A 55 21.99 28.25 -12.03
CA LYS A 55 22.93 28.39 -13.17
C LYS A 55 22.33 29.07 -14.41
N PRO A 56 21.10 28.75 -14.86
CA PRO A 56 20.51 29.38 -16.05
C PRO A 56 20.21 30.88 -15.91
N PHE A 57 20.31 31.43 -14.69
CA PHE A 57 20.06 32.84 -14.39
C PHE A 57 21.36 33.64 -14.23
N ILE A 58 22.50 32.97 -14.04
CA ILE A 58 23.80 33.63 -13.90
C ILE A 58 24.21 34.27 -15.24
N GLY A 59 24.69 35.51 -15.18
CA GLY A 59 25.08 36.31 -16.34
C GLY A 59 23.93 37.04 -17.04
N ARG A 60 22.71 37.00 -16.48
CA ARG A 60 21.53 37.67 -17.03
C ARG A 60 21.11 38.86 -16.17
N GLU A 61 20.43 39.81 -16.78
CA GLU A 61 19.69 40.81 -16.02
C GLU A 61 18.44 40.16 -15.42
N ILE A 62 18.25 40.38 -14.12
CA ILE A 62 17.18 39.82 -13.30
C ILE A 62 16.34 40.97 -12.73
N ASP A 63 15.04 40.81 -12.84
CA ASP A 63 13.99 41.67 -12.30
C ASP A 63 13.16 40.93 -11.23
N ALA A 64 12.13 41.60 -10.70
CA ALA A 64 11.27 41.03 -9.66
C ALA A 64 10.51 39.77 -10.11
N ALA A 65 10.13 39.66 -11.40
CA ALA A 65 9.47 38.48 -11.93
C ALA A 65 10.44 37.30 -12.00
N GLU A 66 11.68 37.54 -12.43
CA GLU A 66 12.71 36.49 -12.47
C GLU A 66 13.14 36.03 -11.08
N LEU A 67 13.20 36.92 -10.08
CA LEU A 67 13.36 36.51 -8.68
C LEU A 67 12.23 35.56 -8.22
N THR A 68 10.99 35.86 -8.61
CA THR A 68 9.85 34.98 -8.29
C THR A 68 10.02 33.60 -8.92
N VAL A 69 10.52 33.53 -10.16
CA VAL A 69 10.81 32.25 -10.84
C VAL A 69 11.92 31.47 -10.12
N ILE A 70 13.00 32.14 -9.69
CA ILE A 70 14.09 31.51 -8.93
C ILE A 70 13.57 30.94 -7.61
N SER A 71 12.82 31.74 -6.85
CA SER A 71 12.20 31.28 -5.59
C SER A 71 11.26 30.09 -5.79
N ALA A 72 10.44 30.12 -6.84
CA ALA A 72 9.53 29.03 -7.17
C ALA A 72 10.30 27.75 -7.54
N ALA A 73 11.42 27.85 -8.27
CA ALA A 73 12.27 26.72 -8.61
C ALA A 73 12.91 26.08 -7.36
N VAL A 74 13.46 26.91 -6.46
CA VAL A 74 14.02 26.44 -5.19
C VAL A 74 12.93 25.78 -4.35
N ARG A 75 11.76 26.43 -4.18
CA ARG A 75 10.64 25.87 -3.42
C ARG A 75 10.19 24.52 -3.97
N ARG A 76 10.05 24.41 -5.29
CA ARG A 76 9.68 23.16 -5.96
C ARG A 76 10.69 22.03 -5.70
N ALA A 77 11.99 22.33 -5.66
CA ALA A 77 13.01 21.34 -5.35
C ALA A 77 12.87 20.78 -3.91
N TYR A 78 12.55 21.65 -2.95
CA TYR A 78 12.23 21.21 -1.58
C TYR A 78 10.93 20.40 -1.51
N GLU A 79 9.87 20.86 -2.17
CA GLU A 79 8.57 20.16 -2.23
C GLU A 79 8.70 18.74 -2.80
N GLN A 80 9.46 18.57 -3.89
CA GLN A 80 9.67 17.26 -4.53
C GLN A 80 10.38 16.26 -3.61
N ARG A 81 11.17 16.74 -2.65
CA ARG A 81 11.83 15.93 -1.62
C ARG A 81 11.03 15.73 -0.33
N GLY A 82 9.81 16.25 -0.27
CA GLY A 82 8.96 16.14 0.92
C GLY A 82 9.09 17.30 1.90
N PHE A 83 9.93 18.30 1.63
CA PHE A 83 10.12 19.48 2.49
C PHE A 83 9.22 20.65 2.07
N GLY A 84 7.95 20.37 1.76
CA GLY A 84 7.03 21.38 1.22
C GLY A 84 6.65 22.52 2.19
N MET A 85 7.11 22.46 3.43
CA MET A 85 6.96 23.53 4.42
C MET A 85 8.20 24.42 4.54
N ALA A 86 9.18 24.27 3.64
CA ALA A 86 10.36 25.12 3.59
C ALA A 86 9.98 26.57 3.21
N GLY A 87 10.46 27.51 4.01
CA GLY A 87 10.43 28.93 3.67
C GLY A 87 11.57 29.26 2.71
N VAL A 88 11.28 29.98 1.64
CA VAL A 88 12.29 30.53 0.72
C VAL A 88 12.03 32.03 0.61
N GLY A 89 13.03 32.84 0.92
CA GLY A 89 12.90 34.29 0.91
C GLY A 89 14.22 35.01 0.66
N TYR A 90 14.10 36.32 0.47
CA TYR A 90 15.23 37.21 0.23
C TYR A 90 15.33 38.17 1.41
N PRO A 91 16.44 38.19 2.16
CA PRO A 91 16.68 39.23 3.13
C PRO A 91 16.90 40.57 2.41
N PRO A 92 16.62 41.73 3.05
CA PRO A 92 17.02 43.03 2.55
C PRO A 92 18.54 43.05 2.29
N GLN A 93 18.94 43.32 1.05
CA GLN A 93 20.33 43.22 0.60
C GLN A 93 20.62 44.19 -0.54
N ASP A 94 21.89 44.57 -0.72
CA ASP A 94 22.34 45.35 -1.87
C ASP A 94 22.72 44.43 -3.03
N LEU A 95 22.10 44.64 -4.20
CA LEU A 95 22.28 43.83 -5.40
C LEU A 95 23.23 44.48 -6.43
N THR A 96 23.84 45.64 -6.12
CA THR A 96 24.77 46.34 -7.02
C THR A 96 25.95 45.47 -7.47
N GLN A 97 26.43 44.57 -6.60
CA GLN A 97 27.53 43.66 -6.89
C GLN A 97 27.10 42.42 -7.70
N GLY A 98 25.80 42.24 -7.94
CA GLY A 98 25.25 41.08 -8.64
C GLY A 98 25.26 39.79 -7.81
N VAL A 99 25.38 39.88 -6.48
CA VAL A 99 25.34 38.72 -5.56
C VAL A 99 23.97 38.64 -4.91
N LEU A 100 23.22 37.58 -5.19
CA LEU A 100 21.90 37.33 -4.62
C LEU A 100 21.96 36.32 -3.48
N GLN A 101 21.63 36.75 -2.27
CA GLN A 101 21.48 35.90 -1.10
C GLN A 101 20.03 35.39 -0.97
N ILE A 102 19.88 34.07 -0.88
CA ILE A 102 18.60 33.39 -0.68
C ILE A 102 18.62 32.74 0.70
N THR A 103 17.67 33.13 1.55
CA THR A 103 17.48 32.50 2.86
C THR A 103 16.46 31.39 2.73
N ILE A 104 16.85 30.21 3.18
CA ILE A 104 16.01 29.01 3.22
C ILE A 104 15.83 28.60 4.67
N VAL A 105 14.58 28.50 5.09
CA VAL A 105 14.18 28.01 6.41
C VAL A 105 13.61 26.62 6.23
N GLU A 106 14.43 25.60 6.53
CA GLU A 106 14.00 24.21 6.44
C GLU A 106 13.03 23.89 7.59
N PRO A 107 11.91 23.19 7.31
CA PRO A 107 10.98 22.84 8.36
C PRO A 107 11.62 21.77 9.24
N GLN A 108 11.46 21.85 10.55
CA GLN A 108 12.04 20.92 11.54
C GLN A 108 11.00 20.41 12.51
N VAL A 109 11.15 19.14 12.89
CA VAL A 109 10.38 18.54 13.98
C VAL A 109 10.97 19.01 15.30
N GLU A 110 10.23 19.80 16.06
CA GLU A 110 10.62 20.15 17.43
C GLU A 110 10.34 18.95 18.35
N ARG A 111 9.13 18.42 18.29
CA ARG A 111 8.69 17.28 19.09
C ARG A 111 7.51 16.55 18.45
N VAL A 112 7.37 15.29 18.83
CA VAL A 112 6.25 14.42 18.45
C VAL A 112 5.40 14.16 19.68
N VAL A 113 4.09 14.31 19.57
CA VAL A 113 3.13 14.05 20.65
C VAL A 113 2.09 13.06 20.13
N ILE A 114 1.87 11.97 20.85
CA ILE A 114 0.80 11.01 20.56
C ILE A 114 -0.38 11.31 21.48
N GLU A 115 -1.54 11.61 20.89
CA GLU A 115 -2.76 12.03 21.58
C GLU A 115 -3.84 10.95 21.38
N PRO A 116 -3.92 9.91 22.24
CA PRO A 116 -4.95 8.89 22.12
C PRO A 116 -6.33 9.45 22.50
N VAL A 117 -7.35 9.13 21.70
CA VAL A 117 -8.76 9.42 22.03
C VAL A 117 -9.35 8.18 22.67
N GLY A 118 -9.69 8.31 23.96
CA GLY A 118 -10.19 7.20 24.76
C GLY A 118 -9.13 6.12 24.97
N LYS A 119 -9.53 4.84 24.90
CA LYS A 119 -8.60 3.72 25.07
C LYS A 119 -7.70 3.59 23.83
N PRO A 120 -6.38 3.76 23.96
CA PRO A 120 -5.47 3.69 22.84
C PRO A 120 -5.59 2.33 22.12
N PRO A 121 -5.67 2.31 20.78
CA PRO A 121 -5.70 1.04 20.05
C PRO A 121 -4.32 0.37 20.02
N VAL A 122 -3.23 1.15 20.09
CA VAL A 122 -1.85 0.70 20.22
C VAL A 122 -1.13 1.59 21.24
N SER A 123 -0.06 1.11 21.88
CA SER A 123 0.66 1.93 22.86
C SER A 123 1.25 3.20 22.22
N THR A 124 1.32 4.27 23.00
CA THR A 124 1.93 5.54 22.56
C THR A 124 3.38 5.34 22.14
N ALA A 125 4.14 4.54 22.89
CA ALA A 125 5.52 4.16 22.55
C ALA A 125 5.61 3.48 21.18
N ARG A 126 4.68 2.58 20.85
CA ARG A 126 4.63 1.90 19.56
C ARG A 126 4.31 2.87 18.43
N ALA A 127 3.34 3.77 18.63
CA ALA A 127 3.04 4.81 17.65
C ALA A 127 4.25 5.73 17.42
N THR A 128 4.91 6.20 18.48
CA THR A 128 6.15 7.00 18.39
C THR A 128 7.25 6.26 17.65
N ALA A 129 7.42 4.95 17.89
CA ALA A 129 8.43 4.15 17.21
C ALA A 129 8.18 4.03 15.70
N VAL A 130 6.93 4.02 15.25
CA VAL A 130 6.60 4.08 13.80
C VAL A 130 7.05 5.41 13.21
N LEU A 131 6.79 6.53 13.89
CA LEU A 131 7.24 7.84 13.43
C LEU A 131 8.78 7.95 13.40
N ASP A 132 9.46 7.49 14.45
CA ASP A 132 10.93 7.49 14.52
C ASP A 132 11.54 6.64 13.40
N LYS A 133 11.00 5.43 13.14
CA LYS A 133 11.46 4.57 12.03
C LYS A 133 11.23 5.19 10.65
N ALA A 134 10.23 6.04 10.49
CA ALA A 134 10.02 6.79 9.26
C ALA A 134 10.95 8.01 9.12
N GLY A 135 11.66 8.40 10.19
CA GLY A 135 12.52 9.59 10.24
C GLY A 135 11.86 10.82 10.89
N VAL A 136 10.64 10.70 11.41
CA VAL A 136 9.90 11.80 12.03
C VAL A 136 10.17 11.84 13.53
N ARG A 137 11.17 12.63 13.92
CA ARG A 137 11.62 12.76 15.31
C ARG A 137 12.27 14.12 15.57
N ALA A 138 12.31 14.51 16.85
CA ALA A 138 12.87 15.78 17.27
C ALA A 138 14.27 16.05 16.69
N GLY A 139 14.51 17.28 16.22
CA GLY A 139 15.78 17.74 15.67
C GLY A 139 16.09 17.29 14.24
N GLN A 140 15.17 16.59 13.57
CA GLN A 140 15.28 16.25 12.15
C GLN A 140 14.45 17.21 11.29
N PRO A 141 14.84 17.44 10.02
CA PRO A 141 13.97 18.07 9.04
C PRO A 141 12.61 17.39 8.96
N LEU A 142 11.54 18.18 8.92
CA LEU A 142 10.17 17.71 8.75
C LEU A 142 9.94 17.31 7.29
N ASP A 143 10.21 16.05 6.99
CA ASP A 143 9.85 15.39 5.74
C ASP A 143 8.36 14.97 5.78
N LEU A 144 7.53 15.61 4.96
CA LEU A 144 6.12 15.29 4.83
C LEU A 144 5.86 13.94 4.17
N GLN A 145 6.76 13.44 3.32
CA GLN A 145 6.64 12.10 2.75
C GLN A 145 6.93 11.04 3.82
N ALA A 146 7.94 11.25 4.67
CA ALA A 146 8.18 10.42 5.85
C ALA A 146 6.99 10.40 6.80
N LEU A 147 6.41 11.57 7.08
CA LEU A 147 5.22 11.68 7.92
C LEU A 147 4.03 10.92 7.31
N ASP A 148 3.79 11.05 6.01
CA ASP A 148 2.74 10.28 5.33
C ASP A 148 2.97 8.78 5.42
N ARG A 149 4.20 8.30 5.18
CA ARG A 149 4.53 6.87 5.33
C ARG A 149 4.23 6.38 6.74
N ALA A 150 4.57 7.15 7.77
CA ALA A 150 4.25 6.81 9.16
C ALA A 150 2.72 6.77 9.40
N MET A 151 1.98 7.76 8.89
CA MET A 151 0.53 7.82 9.05
C MET A 151 -0.18 6.70 8.30
N PHE A 152 0.28 6.36 7.10
CA PHE A 152 -0.23 5.21 6.36
C PHE A 152 0.04 3.90 7.09
N THR A 153 1.25 3.72 7.62
CA THR A 153 1.60 2.53 8.42
C THR A 153 0.66 2.35 9.61
N LEU A 154 0.39 3.43 10.36
CA LEU A 154 -0.54 3.39 11.49
C LEU A 154 -1.99 3.13 11.06
N ASN A 155 -2.41 3.67 9.91
CA ASN A 155 -3.77 3.47 9.40
C ASN A 155 -3.98 2.12 8.71
N ASP A 156 -2.90 1.45 8.31
CA ASP A 156 -2.89 0.08 7.78
C ASP A 156 -2.96 -0.97 8.90
N TRP A 157 -2.86 -0.55 10.16
CA TRP A 157 -3.09 -1.43 11.30
C TRP A 157 -4.60 -1.59 11.55
N PRO A 158 -5.13 -2.83 11.49
CA PRO A 158 -6.53 -3.11 11.78
C PRO A 158 -6.94 -2.53 13.14
N GLY A 159 -8.15 -1.97 13.25
CA GLY A 159 -8.61 -1.40 14.52
C GLY A 159 -7.94 -0.08 14.94
N VAL A 160 -7.01 0.47 14.15
CA VAL A 160 -6.32 1.74 14.43
C VAL A 160 -6.75 2.81 13.43
N SER A 161 -6.98 4.04 13.91
CA SER A 161 -7.12 5.26 13.11
C SER A 161 -6.06 6.25 13.57
N ALA A 162 -5.32 6.86 12.65
CA ALA A 162 -4.34 7.89 12.98
C ALA A 162 -4.54 9.14 12.12
N LYS A 163 -4.51 10.31 12.76
CA LYS A 163 -4.56 11.62 12.11
C LYS A 163 -3.39 12.45 12.61
N THR A 164 -2.84 13.31 11.75
CA THR A 164 -1.72 14.18 12.12
C THR A 164 -2.11 15.64 11.97
N THR A 165 -1.65 16.47 12.90
CA THR A 165 -1.74 17.93 12.84
C THR A 165 -0.37 18.52 13.11
N LEU A 166 0.04 19.46 12.25
CA LEU A 166 1.30 20.18 12.36
C LEU A 166 1.01 21.56 12.96
N LEU A 167 1.66 21.87 14.08
CA LEU A 167 1.44 23.12 14.81
C LEU A 167 2.77 23.87 14.93
N PRO A 168 2.86 25.14 14.49
CA PRO A 168 4.04 25.98 14.73
C PRO A 168 4.33 26.11 16.23
N THR A 169 5.60 26.19 16.60
CA THR A 169 6.01 26.25 18.03
C THR A 169 6.47 27.64 18.48
N GLY A 170 6.48 28.61 17.56
CA GLY A 170 6.92 29.99 17.80
C GLY A 170 8.32 30.27 17.24
N ASP A 171 9.18 29.25 17.23
CA ASP A 171 10.46 29.29 16.54
C ASP A 171 10.27 29.14 15.02
N GLU A 172 10.99 29.94 14.24
CA GLU A 172 10.90 29.91 12.78
C GLU A 172 11.24 28.52 12.22
N GLY A 173 10.37 27.99 11.36
CA GLY A 173 10.55 26.67 10.75
C GLY A 173 10.36 25.48 11.68
N LYS A 174 10.03 25.66 12.97
CA LYS A 174 9.84 24.54 13.91
C LYS A 174 8.37 24.20 14.12
N TYR A 175 8.10 22.90 14.09
CA TYR A 175 6.75 22.35 14.19
C TYR A 175 6.65 21.23 15.23
N LYS A 176 5.57 21.26 16.01
CA LYS A 176 5.08 20.13 16.80
C LYS A 176 4.25 19.23 15.90
N VAL A 177 4.61 17.95 15.84
CA VAL A 177 3.84 16.91 15.16
C VAL A 177 2.90 16.27 16.19
N SER A 178 1.61 16.63 16.16
CA SER A 178 0.59 15.96 16.97
C SER A 178 -0.03 14.82 16.16
N VAL A 179 -0.03 13.62 16.72
CA VAL A 179 -0.66 12.43 16.13
C VAL A 179 -1.79 11.96 17.03
N GLN A 180 -3.01 12.16 16.57
CA GLN A 180 -4.19 11.63 17.22
C GLN A 180 -4.36 10.16 16.85
N THR A 181 -4.53 9.29 17.85
CA THR A 181 -4.81 7.86 17.63
C THR A 181 -6.16 7.47 18.20
N GLU A 182 -6.99 6.81 17.41
CA GLU A 182 -8.36 6.45 17.79
C GLU A 182 -8.63 4.97 17.46
N ARG A 183 -9.42 4.31 18.30
CA ARG A 183 -9.81 2.92 18.10
C ARG A 183 -10.91 2.82 17.04
N ARG A 184 -10.68 2.01 16.00
CA ARG A 184 -11.71 1.55 15.06
C ARG A 184 -12.39 0.28 15.59
N ARG A 185 -13.42 -0.21 14.88
CA ARG A 185 -14.15 -1.43 15.25
C ARG A 185 -13.19 -2.59 15.49
N ALA A 186 -13.31 -3.23 16.65
CA ALA A 186 -12.47 -4.36 17.03
C ALA A 186 -12.86 -5.65 16.28
N TRP A 187 -14.05 -5.68 15.68
CA TRP A 187 -14.54 -6.84 14.95
C TRP A 187 -15.28 -6.40 13.69
N ASP A 188 -15.08 -7.14 12.60
CA ASP A 188 -15.90 -7.08 11.40
C ASP A 188 -16.47 -8.48 11.14
N ALA A 189 -17.76 -8.56 10.82
CA ALA A 189 -18.43 -9.82 10.50
C ALA A 189 -19.34 -9.65 9.30
N SER A 190 -19.40 -10.66 8.44
CA SER A 190 -20.36 -10.73 7.34
C SER A 190 -20.86 -12.16 7.15
N VAL A 191 -22.12 -12.28 6.79
CA VAL A 191 -22.74 -13.52 6.34
C VAL A 191 -23.22 -13.30 4.92
N ASP A 192 -22.95 -14.25 4.03
CA ASP A 192 -23.34 -14.22 2.63
C ASP A 192 -24.10 -15.49 2.25
N PHE A 193 -25.15 -15.35 1.47
CA PHE A 193 -25.90 -16.46 0.89
C PHE A 193 -26.04 -16.24 -0.60
N ASP A 194 -25.66 -17.23 -1.40
CA ASP A 194 -25.73 -17.15 -2.86
C ASP A 194 -26.05 -18.50 -3.51
N ASN A 195 -26.25 -18.48 -4.81
CA ASN A 195 -26.50 -19.64 -5.65
C ASN A 195 -25.41 -19.86 -6.73
N HIS A 196 -24.19 -19.35 -6.52
CA HIS A 196 -23.08 -19.49 -7.50
C HIS A 196 -22.29 -20.80 -7.32
N GLY A 197 -22.79 -21.74 -6.51
CA GLY A 197 -22.29 -23.10 -6.50
C GLY A 197 -22.73 -23.86 -7.75
N SER A 198 -22.10 -25.01 -8.01
CA SER A 198 -22.48 -25.85 -9.15
C SER A 198 -23.59 -26.83 -8.77
N SER A 199 -24.26 -27.44 -9.75
CA SER A 199 -25.25 -28.50 -9.48
C SER A 199 -24.60 -29.73 -8.83
N VAL A 200 -23.37 -30.04 -9.24
CA VAL A 200 -22.60 -31.21 -8.79
C VAL A 200 -22.01 -31.03 -7.39
N SER A 201 -21.62 -29.82 -7.00
CA SER A 201 -20.93 -29.52 -5.73
C SER A 201 -21.75 -28.65 -4.76
N GLY A 202 -23.07 -28.61 -4.95
CA GLY A 202 -23.99 -27.83 -4.14
C GLY A 202 -24.15 -26.40 -4.63
N ARG A 203 -25.35 -26.08 -5.13
CA ARG A 203 -25.69 -24.79 -5.77
C ARG A 203 -25.76 -23.65 -4.77
N TYR A 204 -26.41 -23.87 -3.63
CA TYR A 204 -26.65 -22.84 -2.63
C TYR A 204 -25.54 -22.84 -1.60
N ARG A 205 -24.96 -21.67 -1.33
CA ARG A 205 -23.79 -21.53 -0.46
C ARG A 205 -24.09 -20.53 0.64
N LEU A 206 -23.70 -20.87 1.87
CA LEU A 206 -23.70 -19.99 3.03
C LEU A 206 -22.24 -19.74 3.44
N GLY A 207 -21.82 -18.48 3.38
CA GLY A 207 -20.51 -18.01 3.80
C GLY A 207 -20.57 -17.16 5.06
N THR A 208 -19.52 -17.20 5.86
CA THR A 208 -19.31 -16.31 7.01
C THR A 208 -17.86 -15.86 7.04
N LEU A 209 -17.63 -14.56 7.21
CA LEU A 209 -16.32 -13.98 7.47
C LEU A 209 -16.36 -13.28 8.84
N LEU A 210 -15.41 -13.59 9.71
CA LEU A 210 -15.18 -12.89 10.97
C LEU A 210 -13.74 -12.37 10.97
N ARG A 211 -13.54 -11.13 11.40
CA ARG A 211 -12.23 -10.52 11.62
C ARG A 211 -12.17 -9.96 13.03
N TRP A 212 -11.14 -10.33 13.78
CA TRP A 212 -10.75 -9.68 15.03
C TRP A 212 -9.59 -8.73 14.73
N ASN A 213 -9.90 -7.44 14.74
CA ASN A 213 -8.94 -6.39 14.51
C ASN A 213 -8.16 -6.09 15.80
N ASN A 214 -6.84 -6.21 15.71
CA ASN A 214 -5.87 -5.84 16.74
C ASN A 214 -6.09 -6.50 18.11
N PRO A 215 -6.22 -7.84 18.19
CA PRO A 215 -6.38 -8.57 19.45
C PRO A 215 -5.24 -8.34 20.43
N ALA A 216 -3.99 -8.33 19.95
CA ALA A 216 -2.81 -8.17 20.80
C ALA A 216 -2.41 -6.70 21.04
N GLY A 217 -3.10 -5.73 20.44
CA GLY A 217 -2.78 -4.31 20.59
C GLY A 217 -1.51 -3.87 19.85
N ILE A 218 -1.07 -4.64 18.84
CA ILE A 218 0.15 -4.38 18.06
C ILE A 218 -0.12 -4.01 16.59
N GLY A 219 -1.38 -3.94 16.18
CA GLY A 219 -1.81 -3.73 14.78
C GLY A 219 -1.99 -5.04 14.00
N ASP A 220 -2.21 -6.15 14.71
CA ASP A 220 -2.45 -7.50 14.21
C ASP A 220 -3.91 -7.71 13.77
N ASN A 221 -4.18 -8.83 13.09
CA ASN A 221 -5.53 -9.26 12.74
C ASN A 221 -5.62 -10.79 12.71
N LEU A 222 -6.74 -11.30 13.20
CA LEU A 222 -7.12 -12.71 13.11
C LEU A 222 -8.41 -12.80 12.28
N ASP A 223 -8.42 -13.56 11.20
CA ASP A 223 -9.61 -13.77 10.37
C ASP A 223 -10.01 -15.24 10.24
N LEU A 224 -11.32 -15.46 10.23
CA LEU A 224 -11.96 -16.76 10.04
C LEU A 224 -12.94 -16.66 8.86
N ARG A 225 -12.78 -17.50 7.84
CA ARG A 225 -13.74 -17.69 6.76
C ARG A 225 -14.31 -19.10 6.83
N LEU A 226 -15.62 -19.22 6.90
CA LEU A 226 -16.35 -20.47 6.77
C LEU A 226 -17.25 -20.38 5.53
N LEU A 227 -17.37 -21.48 4.79
CA LEU A 227 -18.32 -21.62 3.70
C LEU A 227 -18.80 -23.07 3.67
N ALA A 228 -20.09 -23.27 3.46
CA ALA A 228 -20.68 -24.57 3.20
C ALA A 228 -21.72 -24.43 2.09
N SER A 229 -21.78 -25.41 1.19
CA SER A 229 -22.86 -25.55 0.23
C SER A 229 -23.83 -26.66 0.63
N ASN A 230 -24.98 -26.70 -0.02
CA ASN A 230 -26.00 -27.72 0.21
C ASN A 230 -25.64 -29.08 -0.44
N GLY A 231 -26.20 -30.17 0.08
CA GLY A 231 -25.99 -31.53 -0.46
C GLY A 231 -24.61 -32.11 -0.13
N ALA A 232 -24.12 -33.01 -0.99
CA ALA A 232 -22.77 -33.57 -0.97
C ALA A 232 -21.66 -32.51 -1.24
N GLY A 233 -21.92 -31.23 -1.00
CA GLY A 233 -21.19 -30.14 -1.63
C GLY A 233 -19.83 -29.77 -1.02
N THR A 234 -19.42 -28.53 -1.27
CA THR A 234 -18.14 -27.97 -0.84
C THR A 234 -18.23 -27.32 0.53
N THR A 235 -17.26 -27.62 1.39
CA THR A 235 -16.98 -26.90 2.63
C THR A 235 -15.60 -26.25 2.57
N VAL A 236 -15.49 -25.05 3.11
CA VAL A 236 -14.23 -24.33 3.25
C VAL A 236 -14.14 -23.74 4.64
N GLY A 237 -13.04 -24.00 5.33
CA GLY A 237 -12.65 -23.30 6.55
C GLY A 237 -11.28 -22.70 6.38
N ARG A 238 -11.09 -21.42 6.69
CA ARG A 238 -9.79 -20.75 6.71
C ARG A 238 -9.63 -19.94 7.98
N LEU A 239 -8.48 -20.10 8.64
CA LEU A 239 -8.03 -19.27 9.76
C LEU A 239 -6.72 -18.60 9.36
N GLY A 240 -6.63 -17.28 9.51
CA GLY A 240 -5.45 -16.49 9.21
C GLY A 240 -5.07 -15.55 10.35
N TYR A 241 -3.79 -15.42 10.64
CA TYR A 241 -3.27 -14.41 11.56
C TYR A 241 -2.17 -13.60 10.87
N GLU A 242 -2.23 -12.28 10.97
CA GLU A 242 -1.27 -11.37 10.35
C GLU A 242 -0.88 -10.24 11.30
N ALA A 243 0.41 -9.95 11.42
CA ALA A 243 0.93 -8.91 12.29
C ALA A 243 2.02 -8.06 11.60
N PRO A 244 2.18 -6.79 11.99
CA PRO A 244 3.28 -5.96 11.50
C PRO A 244 4.64 -6.43 12.05
N ILE A 245 5.67 -6.34 11.21
CA ILE A 245 7.05 -6.63 11.61
C ILE A 245 7.65 -5.37 12.23
N GLY A 246 7.76 -5.38 13.57
CA GLY A 246 8.29 -4.27 14.34
C GLY A 246 7.41 -3.01 14.22
N TYR A 247 8.01 -1.92 13.74
CA TYR A 247 7.38 -0.60 13.58
C TYR A 247 7.42 -0.12 12.12
N THR A 248 7.45 -1.07 11.18
CA THR A 248 7.60 -0.82 9.74
C THR A 248 6.31 -1.15 8.99
N PRO A 249 6.18 -0.76 7.70
CA PRO A 249 5.05 -1.18 6.86
C PRO A 249 5.02 -2.68 6.54
N TRP A 250 6.08 -3.43 6.84
CA TRP A 250 6.12 -4.88 6.61
C TRP A 250 5.10 -5.60 7.48
N ARG A 251 4.42 -6.59 6.92
CA ARG A 251 3.53 -7.50 7.65
C ARG A 251 3.93 -8.95 7.39
N ALA A 252 3.78 -9.80 8.39
CA ALA A 252 3.96 -11.24 8.30
C ALA A 252 2.64 -11.93 8.63
N GLY A 253 2.31 -13.00 7.92
CA GLY A 253 1.08 -13.75 8.13
C GLY A 253 1.28 -15.25 8.08
N VAL A 254 0.43 -15.97 8.80
CA VAL A 254 0.29 -17.42 8.74
C VAL A 254 -1.17 -17.75 8.50
N GLY A 255 -1.42 -18.74 7.64
CA GLY A 255 -2.76 -19.18 7.27
C GLY A 255 -2.85 -20.69 7.24
N TYR A 256 -4.02 -21.18 7.64
CA TYR A 256 -4.43 -22.57 7.43
C TYR A 256 -5.83 -22.58 6.82
N SER A 257 -6.02 -23.37 5.76
CA SER A 257 -7.34 -23.63 5.23
C SER A 257 -7.54 -25.10 4.91
N ARG A 258 -8.75 -25.58 5.18
CA ARG A 258 -9.23 -26.89 4.79
C ARG A 258 -10.41 -26.74 3.85
N VAL A 259 -10.34 -27.44 2.72
CA VAL A 259 -11.44 -27.61 1.78
C VAL A 259 -11.85 -29.07 1.79
N GLY A 260 -13.14 -29.34 1.85
CA GLY A 260 -13.71 -30.66 1.60
C GLY A 260 -14.74 -30.54 0.50
N TYR A 261 -14.78 -31.51 -0.41
CA TYR A 261 -15.81 -31.61 -1.42
C TYR A 261 -16.25 -33.05 -1.58
N GLU A 262 -17.48 -33.23 -1.99
CA GLU A 262 -18.02 -34.48 -2.50
C GLU A 262 -18.84 -34.11 -3.77
N LEU A 263 -18.98 -35.03 -4.71
CA LEU A 263 -19.61 -34.75 -6.00
C LEU A 263 -20.89 -35.57 -6.12
N GLY A 264 -22.02 -34.86 -6.25
CA GLY A 264 -23.34 -35.46 -6.46
C GLY A 264 -23.69 -35.69 -7.93
N GLU A 265 -25.00 -35.88 -8.16
CA GLU A 265 -25.59 -36.12 -9.49
C GLU A 265 -24.96 -37.33 -10.19
N GLN A 266 -24.43 -37.15 -11.39
CA GLN A 266 -23.80 -38.19 -12.20
C GLN A 266 -22.56 -38.83 -11.55
N PHE A 267 -22.03 -38.25 -10.47
CA PHE A 267 -20.88 -38.77 -9.72
C PHE A 267 -21.26 -39.44 -8.39
N GLU A 268 -22.53 -39.38 -8.00
CA GLU A 268 -23.01 -39.90 -6.71
C GLU A 268 -22.77 -41.42 -6.59
N ALA A 269 -23.00 -42.17 -7.68
CA ALA A 269 -22.73 -43.61 -7.72
C ALA A 269 -21.23 -43.97 -7.67
N ALA A 270 -20.35 -43.03 -8.01
CA ALA A 270 -18.90 -43.21 -7.97
C ALA A 270 -18.27 -42.75 -6.65
N ASP A 271 -19.07 -42.15 -5.75
CA ASP A 271 -18.65 -41.67 -4.42
C ASP A 271 -17.33 -40.89 -4.49
N VAL A 272 -17.33 -39.85 -5.34
CA VAL A 272 -16.14 -39.02 -5.57
C VAL A 272 -16.10 -37.92 -4.51
N SER A 273 -15.05 -37.94 -3.70
CA SER A 273 -14.80 -36.93 -2.68
C SER A 273 -13.34 -36.52 -2.62
N GLY A 274 -13.06 -35.42 -1.95
CA GLY A 274 -11.68 -35.00 -1.76
C GLY A 274 -11.51 -33.93 -0.71
N LYS A 275 -10.26 -33.78 -0.26
CA LYS A 275 -9.87 -32.87 0.82
C LYS A 275 -8.59 -32.16 0.43
N ALA A 276 -8.51 -30.88 0.73
CA ALA A 276 -7.31 -30.08 0.57
C ALA A 276 -6.96 -29.34 1.86
N ASP A 277 -5.77 -29.60 2.38
CA ASP A 277 -5.15 -28.86 3.49
C ASP A 277 -4.08 -27.93 2.96
N VAL A 278 -4.24 -26.63 3.19
CA VAL A 278 -3.32 -25.60 2.72
C VAL A 278 -2.79 -24.83 3.92
N PHE A 279 -1.47 -24.81 4.06
CA PHE A 279 -0.76 -23.99 5.02
C PHE A 279 0.08 -22.96 4.28
N ASP A 280 0.00 -21.69 4.69
CA ASP A 280 0.80 -20.61 4.12
C ASP A 280 1.51 -19.76 5.19
N VAL A 281 2.76 -19.39 4.91
CA VAL A 281 3.49 -18.35 5.65
C VAL A 281 3.88 -17.27 4.66
N SER A 282 3.68 -16.01 5.02
CA SER A 282 3.78 -14.89 4.10
C SER A 282 4.41 -13.66 4.72
N VAL A 283 4.96 -12.82 3.86
CA VAL A 283 5.42 -11.48 4.16
C VAL A 283 4.92 -10.52 3.08
N SER A 284 4.50 -9.31 3.45
CA SER A 284 4.03 -8.30 2.50
C SER A 284 4.54 -6.90 2.80
N TYR A 285 4.68 -6.09 1.76
CA TYR A 285 5.11 -4.69 1.83
C TYR A 285 4.31 -3.80 0.86
N PRO A 286 3.75 -2.68 1.33
CA PRO A 286 3.15 -1.67 0.45
C PRO A 286 4.24 -0.79 -0.18
N PHE A 287 4.63 -1.09 -1.43
CA PHE A 287 5.60 -0.29 -2.18
C PHE A 287 5.08 1.11 -2.51
N VAL A 288 3.78 1.21 -2.80
CA VAL A 288 3.08 2.48 -2.99
C VAL A 288 1.85 2.46 -2.11
N ARG A 289 1.67 3.52 -1.32
CA ARG A 289 0.50 3.71 -0.46
C ARG A 289 0.07 5.17 -0.55
N SER A 290 -1.06 5.43 -1.18
CA SER A 290 -1.64 6.76 -1.28
C SER A 290 -3.17 6.68 -1.40
N ARG A 291 -3.81 7.85 -1.52
CA ARG A 291 -5.26 7.93 -1.76
C ARG A 291 -5.62 7.51 -3.19
N GLU A 292 -4.78 7.85 -4.16
CA GLU A 292 -5.03 7.55 -5.58
C GLU A 292 -4.46 6.21 -6.03
N SER A 293 -3.36 5.72 -5.45
CA SER A 293 -2.68 4.53 -5.95
C SER A 293 -2.09 3.70 -4.82
N ASN A 294 -2.19 2.38 -4.97
CA ASN A 294 -1.62 1.40 -4.07
C ASN A 294 -0.94 0.29 -4.86
N LEU A 295 0.22 -0.15 -4.38
CA LEU A 295 0.93 -1.32 -4.89
C LEU A 295 1.49 -2.09 -3.70
N VAL A 296 1.04 -3.33 -3.54
CA VAL A 296 1.46 -4.22 -2.44
C VAL A 296 2.11 -5.45 -3.03
N GLY A 297 3.31 -5.78 -2.56
CA GLY A 297 3.93 -7.07 -2.81
C GLY A 297 3.68 -8.03 -1.66
N ARG A 298 3.43 -9.31 -1.98
CA ARG A 298 3.35 -10.41 -1.03
C ARG A 298 4.21 -11.56 -1.53
N LEU A 299 5.08 -12.07 -0.67
CA LEU A 299 5.79 -13.33 -0.87
C LEU A 299 5.21 -14.36 0.09
N ALA A 300 4.81 -15.52 -0.39
CA ALA A 300 4.28 -16.61 0.42
C ALA A 300 4.96 -17.94 0.11
N LEU A 301 5.15 -18.75 1.14
CA LEU A 301 5.50 -20.17 1.04
C LEU A 301 4.25 -20.97 1.36
N VAL A 302 3.84 -21.82 0.43
CA VAL A 302 2.58 -22.57 0.50
C VAL A 302 2.86 -24.05 0.45
N ASN A 303 2.21 -24.81 1.33
CA ASN A 303 2.19 -26.27 1.30
C ASN A 303 0.74 -26.74 1.23
N LYS A 304 0.36 -27.38 0.12
CA LYS A 304 -0.94 -28.00 -0.11
C LYS A 304 -0.80 -29.51 -0.01
N LYS A 305 -1.66 -30.16 0.77
CA LYS A 305 -1.87 -31.61 0.75
C LYS A 305 -3.27 -31.86 0.24
N LEU A 306 -3.38 -32.70 -0.78
CA LEU A 306 -4.62 -33.02 -1.47
C LEU A 306 -4.83 -34.53 -1.35
N SER A 307 -6.06 -34.93 -1.06
CA SER A 307 -6.54 -36.31 -1.12
C SER A 307 -7.76 -36.31 -2.03
N ASP A 308 -7.74 -37.14 -3.06
CA ASP A 308 -8.91 -37.39 -3.90
C ASP A 308 -9.25 -38.88 -3.81
N ASP A 309 -10.50 -39.17 -3.48
CA ASP A 309 -11.04 -40.50 -3.23
C ASP A 309 -12.18 -40.77 -4.22
N VAL A 310 -12.21 -41.97 -4.81
CA VAL A 310 -13.28 -42.45 -5.70
C VAL A 310 -13.73 -43.82 -5.19
N GLY A 311 -14.86 -43.84 -4.48
CA GLY A 311 -15.30 -45.01 -3.72
C GLY A 311 -14.27 -45.46 -2.67
N GLU A 312 -14.36 -46.72 -2.23
CA GLU A 312 -13.51 -47.22 -1.14
C GLU A 312 -12.09 -47.64 -1.57
N PHE A 313 -11.80 -47.71 -2.87
CA PHE A 313 -10.63 -48.43 -3.39
C PHE A 313 -9.62 -47.56 -4.13
N ILE A 314 -10.01 -46.37 -4.59
CA ILE A 314 -9.13 -45.47 -5.34
C ILE A 314 -8.91 -44.23 -4.48
N SER A 315 -7.68 -44.08 -4.01
CA SER A 315 -7.24 -42.89 -3.27
C SER A 315 -5.94 -42.39 -3.88
N SER A 316 -5.84 -41.08 -4.06
CA SER A 316 -4.62 -40.42 -4.51
C SER A 316 -4.23 -39.32 -3.53
N GLU A 317 -2.96 -39.30 -3.12
CA GLU A 317 -2.44 -38.23 -2.29
C GLU A 317 -1.42 -37.40 -3.08
N LYS A 318 -1.64 -36.09 -3.08
CA LYS A 318 -0.76 -35.14 -3.75
C LYS A 318 -0.28 -34.09 -2.78
N THR A 319 0.97 -33.68 -2.95
CA THR A 319 1.57 -32.57 -2.20
C THR A 319 2.09 -31.53 -3.17
N ILE A 320 1.69 -30.28 -2.99
CA ILE A 320 2.25 -29.13 -3.71
C ILE A 320 2.98 -28.25 -2.72
N ARG A 321 4.26 -27.99 -2.97
CA ARG A 321 5.05 -26.99 -2.25
C ARG A 321 5.41 -25.88 -3.21
N ALA A 322 5.12 -24.63 -2.86
CA ALA A 322 5.34 -23.50 -3.75
C ALA A 322 5.81 -22.25 -3.03
N ALA A 323 6.59 -21.43 -3.75
CA ALA A 323 6.84 -20.05 -3.42
C ALA A 323 6.02 -19.16 -4.38
N GLU A 324 5.29 -18.20 -3.81
CA GLU A 324 4.35 -17.33 -4.53
C GLU A 324 4.71 -15.87 -4.31
N LEU A 325 5.04 -15.16 -5.38
CA LEU A 325 5.17 -13.71 -5.40
C LEU A 325 3.92 -13.10 -6.04
N THR A 326 3.18 -12.28 -5.30
CA THR A 326 1.99 -11.57 -5.79
C THR A 326 2.20 -10.06 -5.68
N LEU A 327 1.95 -9.35 -6.77
CA LEU A 327 1.83 -7.89 -6.81
C LEU A 327 0.35 -7.54 -6.98
N ALA A 328 -0.23 -6.84 -6.01
CA ALA A 328 -1.59 -6.31 -6.08
C ALA A 328 -1.54 -4.80 -6.27
N PHE A 329 -2.26 -4.29 -7.27
CA PHE A 329 -2.35 -2.85 -7.53
C PHE A 329 -3.80 -2.37 -7.49
N GLU A 330 -3.98 -1.15 -7.03
CA GLU A 330 -5.25 -0.42 -7.13
C GLU A 330 -4.92 1.03 -7.50
N ALA A 331 -5.64 1.59 -8.46
CA ALA A 331 -5.44 2.96 -8.89
C ALA A 331 -6.76 3.64 -9.24
N ARG A 332 -6.96 4.84 -8.70
CA ARG A 332 -8.00 5.78 -9.11
C ARG A 332 -7.42 6.68 -10.18
N SER A 333 -8.18 6.87 -11.25
CA SER A 333 -7.83 7.75 -12.35
C SER A 333 -8.82 8.90 -12.41
N ASN A 334 -8.33 10.10 -12.71
CA ASN A 334 -9.17 11.27 -13.02
C ASN A 334 -9.41 11.42 -14.53
N TRP A 335 -8.99 10.44 -15.34
CA TRP A 335 -9.21 10.48 -16.78
C TRP A 335 -10.71 10.38 -17.10
N GLY A 336 -11.19 11.27 -18.00
CA GLY A 336 -12.60 11.41 -18.30
C GLY A 336 -13.41 11.89 -17.08
N ARG A 337 -14.43 11.12 -16.68
CA ARG A 337 -15.20 11.35 -15.44
C ARG A 337 -14.64 10.60 -14.22
N GLY A 338 -13.45 10.05 -14.38
CA GLY A 338 -12.78 9.24 -13.39
C GLY A 338 -13.04 7.74 -13.56
N GLY A 339 -12.25 6.95 -12.87
CA GLY A 339 -12.36 5.50 -12.91
C GLY A 339 -11.49 4.82 -11.87
N TYR A 340 -11.68 3.52 -11.75
CA TYR A 340 -10.96 2.65 -10.84
C TYR A 340 -10.35 1.51 -11.65
N SER A 341 -9.07 1.25 -11.45
CA SER A 341 -8.39 0.06 -11.94
C SER A 341 -7.85 -0.72 -10.76
N GLY A 342 -7.87 -2.05 -10.86
CA GLY A 342 -7.20 -2.89 -9.87
C GLY A 342 -6.90 -4.26 -10.44
N GLY A 343 -5.95 -4.96 -9.84
CA GLY A 343 -5.55 -6.26 -10.33
C GLY A 343 -4.40 -6.89 -9.55
N THR A 344 -4.06 -8.10 -9.95
CA THR A 344 -2.98 -8.89 -9.37
C THR A 344 -2.13 -9.53 -10.45
N VAL A 345 -0.81 -9.56 -10.23
CA VAL A 345 0.13 -10.37 -10.99
C VAL A 345 0.80 -11.33 -10.02
N GLY A 346 0.68 -12.63 -10.27
CA GLY A 346 1.21 -13.69 -9.41
C GLY A 346 2.18 -14.60 -10.15
N LEU A 347 3.39 -14.77 -9.62
CA LEU A 347 4.37 -15.76 -10.04
C LEU A 347 4.48 -16.85 -8.98
N GLN A 348 4.28 -18.11 -9.37
CA GLN A 348 4.38 -19.26 -8.50
C GLN A 348 5.45 -20.21 -9.04
N LEU A 349 6.39 -20.59 -8.18
CA LEU A 349 7.39 -21.62 -8.41
C LEU A 349 7.05 -22.79 -7.51
N GLY A 350 6.57 -23.88 -8.08
CA GLY A 350 6.01 -25.00 -7.33
C GLY A 350 6.65 -26.34 -7.67
N LYS A 351 6.45 -27.32 -6.79
CA LYS A 351 6.73 -28.74 -7.02
C LYS A 351 5.53 -29.56 -6.60
N LEU A 352 5.00 -30.34 -7.54
CA LEU A 352 3.99 -31.37 -7.28
C LEU A 352 4.69 -32.70 -7.00
N THR A 353 4.23 -33.41 -5.97
CA THR A 353 4.55 -34.81 -5.71
C THR A 353 3.24 -35.56 -5.60
N ASP A 354 3.10 -36.61 -6.40
CA ASP A 354 1.90 -37.41 -6.54
C ASP A 354 2.31 -38.88 -6.34
N ASN A 355 1.68 -39.57 -5.40
CA ASN A 355 1.96 -40.97 -5.07
C ASN A 355 1.30 -41.96 -6.04
N SER A 356 0.32 -41.50 -6.81
CA SER A 356 -0.46 -42.29 -7.77
C SER A 356 0.08 -42.17 -9.21
N ALA A 357 1.06 -41.29 -9.43
CA ALA A 357 1.70 -41.11 -10.72
C ALA A 357 2.52 -42.35 -11.11
N SER A 358 2.26 -42.88 -12.31
CA SER A 358 3.07 -43.96 -12.90
C SER A 358 4.55 -43.54 -12.97
N PRO A 359 5.51 -44.45 -12.74
CA PRO A 359 6.93 -44.17 -12.92
C PRO A 359 7.19 -43.62 -14.34
N GLY A 360 7.54 -42.34 -14.45
CA GLY A 360 7.78 -41.65 -15.73
C GLY A 360 6.69 -40.66 -16.18
N ASP A 361 5.58 -40.51 -15.45
CA ASP A 361 4.63 -39.43 -15.72
C ASP A 361 5.25 -38.08 -15.34
N THR A 362 5.70 -37.35 -16.36
CA THR A 362 6.30 -36.01 -16.24
C THR A 362 5.32 -34.91 -16.61
N THR A 363 4.09 -35.26 -16.99
CA THR A 363 3.14 -34.30 -17.57
C THR A 363 2.74 -33.26 -16.53
N THR A 364 2.41 -33.69 -15.32
CA THR A 364 2.02 -32.82 -14.19
C THR A 364 2.99 -32.92 -13.01
N HIS A 365 3.62 -34.08 -12.76
CA HIS A 365 4.53 -34.30 -11.64
C HIS A 365 5.82 -33.46 -11.69
N GLY A 366 6.36 -33.05 -10.53
CA GLY A 366 7.63 -32.34 -10.43
C GLY A 366 7.48 -30.81 -10.44
N ASN A 367 8.56 -30.12 -10.81
CA ASN A 367 8.64 -28.66 -10.72
C ASN A 367 7.80 -27.99 -11.80
N PHE A 368 7.17 -26.86 -11.47
CA PHE A 368 6.42 -26.02 -12.40
C PHE A 368 6.58 -24.53 -12.08
N THR A 369 6.37 -23.71 -13.10
CA THR A 369 6.28 -22.25 -13.01
C THR A 369 4.94 -21.82 -13.55
N LYS A 370 4.22 -21.00 -12.78
CA LYS A 370 2.91 -20.47 -13.15
C LYS A 370 2.90 -18.96 -13.01
N LEU A 371 2.49 -18.27 -14.07
CA LEU A 371 2.18 -16.84 -14.06
C LEU A 371 0.67 -16.66 -14.15
N SER A 372 0.11 -15.84 -13.27
CA SER A 372 -1.30 -15.49 -13.23
C SER A 372 -1.46 -13.98 -13.27
N VAL A 373 -2.42 -13.50 -14.06
CA VAL A 373 -2.72 -12.08 -14.18
C VAL A 373 -4.23 -11.92 -14.08
N GLN A 374 -4.67 -10.97 -13.27
CA GLN A 374 -6.06 -10.51 -13.21
C GLN A 374 -6.05 -8.99 -13.19
N ALA A 375 -6.88 -8.36 -14.01
CA ALA A 375 -6.99 -6.92 -14.08
C ALA A 375 -8.45 -6.53 -14.34
N THR A 376 -8.89 -5.48 -13.66
CA THR A 376 -10.23 -4.92 -13.80
C THR A 376 -10.13 -3.41 -13.98
N ARG A 377 -11.08 -2.85 -14.72
CA ARG A 377 -11.28 -1.42 -14.85
C ARG A 377 -12.77 -1.08 -14.85
N LEU A 378 -13.16 -0.21 -13.92
CA LEU A 378 -14.46 0.46 -13.91
C LEU A 378 -14.26 1.91 -14.35
N GLN A 379 -14.87 2.28 -15.46
CA GLN A 379 -14.77 3.61 -16.05
C GLN A 379 -16.14 4.29 -16.03
N ALA A 380 -16.24 5.46 -15.37
CA ALA A 380 -17.42 6.30 -15.51
C ALA A 380 -17.43 6.93 -16.92
N LEU A 381 -18.48 6.67 -17.69
CA LEU A 381 -18.69 7.24 -19.02
C LEU A 381 -19.63 8.45 -18.94
N THR A 382 -20.66 8.35 -18.10
CA THR A 382 -21.56 9.47 -17.74
C THR A 382 -21.67 9.56 -16.21
N ARG A 383 -22.60 10.39 -15.68
CA ARG A 383 -22.87 10.43 -14.23
C ARG A 383 -23.62 9.20 -13.72
N THR A 384 -24.29 8.46 -14.60
CA THR A 384 -25.16 7.32 -14.26
C THR A 384 -24.76 6.02 -14.96
N PHE A 385 -23.81 6.08 -15.89
CA PHE A 385 -23.36 4.93 -16.67
C PHE A 385 -21.86 4.71 -16.51
N SER A 386 -21.49 3.47 -16.18
CA SER A 386 -20.10 3.03 -16.03
C SER A 386 -19.87 1.76 -16.84
N LEU A 387 -18.71 1.67 -17.47
CA LEU A 387 -18.24 0.47 -18.17
C LEU A 387 -17.29 -0.30 -17.25
N PHE A 388 -17.57 -1.58 -17.05
CA PHE A 388 -16.68 -2.51 -16.35
C PHE A 388 -16.01 -3.45 -17.37
N VAL A 389 -14.69 -3.59 -17.28
CA VAL A 389 -13.90 -4.53 -18.07
C VAL A 389 -13.05 -5.35 -17.12
N GLY A 390 -13.11 -6.68 -17.23
CA GLY A 390 -12.26 -7.61 -16.51
C GLY A 390 -11.48 -8.50 -17.48
N ALA A 391 -10.22 -8.78 -17.17
CA ALA A 391 -9.37 -9.70 -17.91
C ALA A 391 -8.60 -10.57 -16.92
N ALA A 392 -8.56 -11.88 -17.18
CA ALA A 392 -7.78 -12.83 -16.41
C ALA A 392 -7.04 -13.78 -17.35
N GLY A 393 -5.85 -14.21 -16.95
CA GLY A 393 -5.03 -15.12 -17.74
C GLY A 393 -4.05 -15.89 -16.88
N GLN A 394 -3.67 -17.07 -17.36
CA GLN A 394 -2.68 -17.93 -16.76
C GLN A 394 -1.75 -18.49 -17.83
N TRP A 395 -0.46 -18.47 -17.54
CA TRP A 395 0.56 -19.15 -18.31
C TRP A 395 1.31 -20.13 -17.41
N ALA A 396 1.69 -21.28 -17.94
CA ALA A 396 2.48 -22.27 -17.25
C ALA A 396 3.54 -22.86 -18.18
N ASN A 397 4.70 -23.21 -17.64
CA ASN A 397 5.80 -23.80 -18.43
C ASN A 397 5.58 -25.28 -18.79
N LYS A 398 4.52 -25.89 -18.26
CA LYS A 398 4.10 -27.28 -18.49
C LYS A 398 2.63 -27.47 -18.16
N ASN A 399 2.10 -28.66 -18.40
CA ASN A 399 0.79 -29.04 -17.90
C ASN A 399 0.79 -29.06 -16.36
N LEU A 400 -0.31 -28.60 -15.76
CA LEU A 400 -0.47 -28.48 -14.32
C LEU A 400 -1.46 -29.53 -13.80
N ASP A 401 -1.42 -29.83 -12.50
CA ASP A 401 -2.51 -30.57 -11.85
C ASP A 401 -3.78 -29.72 -11.83
N ASN A 402 -4.96 -30.37 -11.79
CA ASN A 402 -6.25 -29.69 -11.79
C ASN A 402 -6.38 -28.66 -10.66
N ALA A 403 -5.75 -28.88 -9.50
CA ALA A 403 -5.72 -27.93 -8.39
C ALA A 403 -4.98 -26.61 -8.71
N GLU A 404 -4.22 -26.54 -9.80
CA GLU A 404 -3.45 -25.37 -10.23
C GLU A 404 -3.84 -24.85 -11.62
N LYS A 405 -4.78 -25.50 -12.31
CA LYS A 405 -5.23 -25.10 -13.65
C LYS A 405 -6.14 -23.87 -13.60
N PHE A 406 -6.13 -23.14 -14.71
CA PHE A 406 -7.06 -22.06 -14.96
C PHE A 406 -8.43 -22.63 -15.33
N THR A 407 -9.48 -22.19 -14.63
CA THR A 407 -10.85 -22.59 -14.91
C THR A 407 -11.56 -21.50 -15.71
N LEU A 408 -12.36 -21.92 -16.70
CA LEU A 408 -13.23 -21.05 -17.49
C LEU A 408 -14.68 -21.44 -17.20
N GLY A 409 -15.51 -20.45 -16.87
CA GLY A 409 -16.92 -20.64 -16.50
C GLY A 409 -17.16 -20.48 -14.99
N GLY A 410 -18.20 -19.72 -14.64
CA GLY A 410 -18.52 -19.27 -13.28
C GLY A 410 -18.92 -17.79 -13.28
N ASP A 411 -19.59 -17.35 -12.21
CA ASP A 411 -19.99 -15.95 -11.98
C ASP A 411 -19.01 -15.17 -11.09
#